data_AF-A0A952NGU7-F1
#
_entry.id   AF-A0A952NGU7-F1
#
_cell.length_a   1.000
_cell.length_b   1.000
_cell.length_c   1.000
_cell.angle_alpha   90.00
_cell.angle_beta   90.00
_cell.angle_gamma   90.00
#
_symmetry.space_group_name_H-M   'P 1'
#
loop_
_entity.id
_entity.type
_entity.pdbx_description
1 polymer ?
#
loop_
_entity_poly.entity_id
_entity_poly.type
_entity_poly.pdbx_seq_one_letter_code
_entity_poly.pdbx_strand_id
1 'polypeptide(L)'
;MSRHEFSKKTKAEAFQRCGGFCEGKDCGVKIYASGFHYDHVNPDWFSGSNDLDNCQVLCLKCHKQKTSKEDQPNIAKAKRRWEKERNILRPKRSWGYGKKDRLKKKINGEVVER
;
A
#
# COMPACT_ATOMS: atom_id res chain seq x y z
N MET A 1 -1.38 3.87 -12.80
CA MET A 1 -2.08 5.05 -12.28
C MET A 1 -1.07 5.83 -11.45
N SER A 2 -0.64 6.98 -11.96
CA SER A 2 0.22 7.91 -11.23
C SER A 2 -0.57 8.46 -10.05
N ARG A 3 0.05 8.51 -8.87
CA ARG A 3 -0.57 9.07 -7.66
C ARG A 3 -0.81 10.57 -7.90
N HIS A 4 -2.00 11.07 -7.62
CA HIS A 4 -2.23 12.52 -7.69
C HIS A 4 -1.50 13.20 -6.54
N GLU A 5 -0.81 14.29 -6.85
CA GLU A 5 -0.10 15.08 -5.85
C GLU A 5 -0.95 16.27 -5.42
N PHE A 6 -0.95 16.57 -4.12
CA PHE A 6 -1.67 17.72 -3.59
C PHE A 6 -1.18 19.04 -4.21
N SER A 7 -2.11 19.96 -4.43
CA SER A 7 -1.78 21.31 -4.89
C SER A 7 -0.94 22.06 -3.86
N LYS A 8 -0.14 23.04 -4.30
CA LYS A 8 0.66 23.89 -3.39
C LYS A 8 -0.23 24.60 -2.35
N LYS A 9 -1.43 25.02 -2.75
CA LYS A 9 -2.41 25.67 -1.87
C LYS A 9 -2.86 24.72 -0.76
N THR A 10 -3.27 23.50 -1.12
CA THR A 10 -3.71 22.47 -0.17
C THR A 10 -2.62 22.12 0.84
N LYS A 11 -1.35 22.05 0.40
CA LYS A 11 -0.21 21.79 1.29
C LYS A 11 -0.01 22.92 2.30
N ALA A 12 -0.09 24.18 1.86
CA ALA A 12 0.06 25.34 2.75
C ALA A 12 -1.06 25.43 3.80
N GLU A 13 -2.31 25.22 3.37
CA GLU A 13 -3.48 25.24 4.27
C GLU A 13 -3.42 24.07 5.26
N ALA A 14 -3.01 22.87 4.84
CA ALA A 14 -2.83 21.72 5.74
C ALA A 14 -1.73 21.98 6.79
N PHE A 15 -0.63 22.64 6.40
CA PHE A 15 0.43 23.01 7.33
C PHE A 15 -0.01 24.08 8.34
N GLN A 16 -0.83 25.05 7.90
CA GLN A 16 -1.43 26.02 8.82
C GLN A 16 -2.38 25.36 9.81
N ARG A 17 -3.21 24.41 9.32
CA ARG A 17 -4.16 23.65 10.14
C ARG A 17 -3.46 22.81 11.22
N CYS A 18 -2.34 22.17 10.89
CA CYS A 18 -1.64 21.32 11.84
C CYS A 18 -0.89 22.12 12.94
N GLY A 19 -0.73 23.43 12.78
CA GLY A 19 -0.06 24.30 13.77
C GLY A 19 1.39 23.89 14.06
N GLY A 20 2.02 23.15 13.14
CA GLY A 20 3.37 22.59 13.33
C GLY A 20 3.41 21.32 14.19
N PHE A 21 2.31 20.59 14.35
CA PHE A 21 2.26 19.31 15.05
C PHE A 21 1.81 18.17 14.13
N CYS A 22 2.35 16.97 14.37
CA CYS A 22 1.99 15.77 13.63
C CYS A 22 0.54 15.37 13.93
N GLU A 23 -0.27 15.20 12.88
CA GLU A 23 -1.68 14.75 12.97
C GLU A 23 -1.81 13.22 13.06
N GLY A 24 -0.68 12.51 13.19
CA GLY A 24 -0.65 11.07 13.36
C GLY A 24 -1.26 10.66 14.69
N LYS A 25 -2.05 9.56 14.69
CA LYS A 25 -2.63 8.97 15.89
C LYS A 25 -1.54 8.77 16.95
N ASP A 26 -1.71 9.45 18.09
CA ASP A 26 -0.86 9.38 19.28
C ASP A 26 0.58 9.89 19.15
N CYS A 27 0.90 10.70 18.13
CA CYS A 27 2.27 11.21 17.95
C CYS A 27 2.49 12.56 18.63
N GLY A 28 1.67 13.58 18.33
CA GLY A 28 1.77 14.93 18.92
C GLY A 28 3.13 15.62 18.76
N VAL A 29 4.04 15.07 17.94
CA VAL A 29 5.41 15.56 17.81
C VAL A 29 5.41 16.86 17.01
N LYS A 30 6.21 17.83 17.48
CA LYS A 30 6.45 19.08 16.77
C LYS A 30 7.22 18.82 15.48
N ILE A 31 6.69 19.34 14.39
CA ILE A 31 7.24 19.16 13.07
C ILE A 31 8.26 20.27 12.81
N TYR A 32 9.50 19.89 12.52
CA TYR A 32 10.52 20.81 12.03
C TYR A 32 10.46 20.93 10.50
N ALA A 33 10.98 22.03 9.95
CA ALA A 33 10.93 22.35 8.52
C ALA A 33 11.43 21.22 7.59
N SER A 34 12.29 20.32 8.09
CA SER A 34 12.78 19.13 7.39
C SER A 34 12.43 17.85 8.16
N GLY A 35 11.22 17.33 7.99
CA GLY A 35 10.86 16.06 8.66
C GLY A 35 9.44 15.54 8.49
N PHE A 36 8.67 16.08 7.54
CA PHE A 36 7.27 15.72 7.36
C PHE A 36 6.91 15.45 5.92
N HIS A 37 5.83 14.71 5.77
CA HIS A 37 5.19 14.43 4.50
C HIS A 37 3.70 14.76 4.58
N TYR A 38 3.18 15.26 3.47
CA TYR A 38 1.75 15.38 3.24
C TYR A 38 1.25 14.04 2.71
N ASP A 39 0.29 13.44 3.43
CA ASP A 39 -0.26 12.15 3.06
C ASP A 39 -1.79 12.20 2.97
N HIS A 40 -2.36 11.28 2.20
CA HIS A 40 -3.80 11.18 2.02
C HIS A 40 -4.41 10.35 3.14
N VAL A 41 -5.32 10.90 3.96
CA VAL A 41 -6.04 10.16 5.01
C VAL A 41 -6.62 8.87 4.43
N ASN A 42 -7.36 8.97 3.33
CA ASN A 42 -7.78 7.85 2.51
C ASN A 42 -6.91 7.75 1.24
N PRO A 43 -6.22 6.62 1.00
CA PRO A 43 -5.34 6.49 -0.15
C PRO A 43 -6.02 6.83 -1.49
N ASP A 44 -5.25 7.47 -2.38
CA ASP A 44 -5.65 7.84 -3.74
C ASP A 44 -6.27 6.66 -4.52
N TRP A 45 -5.81 5.43 -4.26
CA TRP A 45 -6.36 4.20 -4.85
C TRP A 45 -7.86 3.99 -4.58
N PHE A 46 -8.38 4.49 -3.46
CA PHE A 46 -9.78 4.30 -3.07
C PHE A 46 -10.65 5.52 -3.37
N SER A 47 -10.16 6.73 -3.06
CA SER A 47 -10.99 7.94 -3.11
C SER A 47 -10.67 8.89 -4.25
N GLY A 48 -9.42 8.94 -4.72
CA GLY A 48 -8.99 9.89 -5.75
C GLY A 48 -9.06 11.38 -5.38
N SER A 49 -9.42 11.72 -4.13
CA SER A 49 -9.68 13.11 -3.71
C SER A 49 -8.42 13.77 -3.18
N ASN A 50 -8.11 14.97 -3.69
CA ASN A 50 -6.98 15.79 -3.27
C ASN A 50 -7.44 16.99 -2.41
N ASP A 51 -8.59 16.85 -1.76
CA ASP A 51 -9.19 17.89 -0.94
C ASP A 51 -8.38 18.11 0.34
N LEU A 52 -8.55 19.30 0.93
CA LEU A 52 -7.90 19.68 2.18
C LEU A 52 -8.18 18.65 3.29
N ASP A 53 -9.42 18.18 3.38
CA ASP A 53 -9.85 17.23 4.41
C ASP A 53 -9.16 15.86 4.28
N ASN A 54 -8.71 15.51 3.07
CA ASN A 54 -7.95 14.30 2.83
C ASN A 54 -6.44 14.51 3.03
N CYS A 55 -5.95 15.75 3.17
CA CYS A 55 -4.53 16.06 3.33
C CYS A 55 -4.15 16.14 4.81
N GLN A 56 -3.38 15.16 5.30
CA GLN A 56 -2.83 15.15 6.65
C GLN A 56 -1.32 15.37 6.66
N VAL A 57 -0.82 16.09 7.67
CA VAL A 57 0.61 16.31 7.86
C VAL A 57 1.16 15.30 8.87
N LEU A 58 2.02 14.40 8.38
CA LEU A 58 2.61 13.34 9.19
C LEU A 58 4.13 13.48 9.30
N CYS A 59 4.66 13.14 10.47
CA CYS A 59 6.09 12.90 10.62
C CYS A 59 6.51 11.62 9.87
N LEU A 60 7.80 11.51 9.54
CA LEU A 60 8.36 10.36 8.82
C LEU A 60 7.99 8.99 9.43
N LYS A 61 7.97 8.89 10.78
CA LYS A 61 7.64 7.64 11.48
C LYS A 61 6.17 7.25 11.30
N CYS A 62 5.25 8.18 11.55
CA CYS A 62 3.82 7.95 11.39
C CYS A 62 3.46 7.67 9.94
N HIS A 63 4.06 8.42 9.01
CA HIS A 63 3.89 8.18 7.58
C HIS A 63 4.33 6.76 7.20
N LYS A 64 5.55 6.35 7.58
CA LYS A 64 6.05 5.00 7.29
C LYS A 64 5.17 3.91 7.90
N GLN A 65 4.72 4.11 9.14
CA GLN A 65 3.86 3.14 9.83
C GLN A 65 2.53 2.97 9.08
N LYS A 66 1.87 4.07 8.73
CA LYS A 66 0.61 4.04 8.00
C LYS A 66 0.78 3.39 6.63
N THR A 67 1.77 3.83 5.85
CA THR A 67 2.02 3.27 4.52
C THR A 67 2.29 1.76 4.60
N SER A 68 3.11 1.31 5.55
CA SER A 68 3.50 -0.09 5.65
C SER A 68 2.42 -1.00 6.24
N LYS A 69 1.67 -0.54 7.25
CA LYS A 69 0.73 -1.38 7.99
C LYS A 69 -0.69 -1.32 7.45
N GLU A 70 -1.07 -0.20 6.83
CA GLU A 70 -2.46 0.05 6.42
C GLU A 70 -2.58 0.16 4.90
N ASP A 71 -1.91 1.15 4.29
CA ASP A 71 -2.17 1.50 2.89
C ASP A 71 -1.73 0.40 1.92
N GLN A 72 -0.45 0.01 1.98
CA GLN A 72 0.11 -1.00 1.08
C GLN A 72 -0.61 -2.36 1.15
N PRO A 73 -0.88 -2.95 2.35
CA PRO A 73 -1.59 -4.22 2.41
C PRO A 73 -3.04 -4.11 1.91
N ASN A 74 -3.73 -2.99 2.19
CA ASN A 74 -5.10 -2.77 1.70
C ASN A 74 -5.16 -2.60 0.18
N ILE A 75 -4.25 -1.81 -0.39
CA ILE A 75 -4.13 -1.63 -1.85
C ILE A 75 -3.79 -2.96 -2.52
N ALA A 76 -2.84 -3.72 -1.97
CA ALA A 76 -2.48 -5.03 -2.51
C ALA A 76 -3.65 -6.01 -2.46
N LYS A 77 -4.45 -6.00 -1.38
CA LYS A 77 -5.66 -6.82 -1.26
C LYS A 77 -6.71 -6.42 -2.29
N ALA A 78 -6.96 -5.12 -2.48
CA ALA A 78 -7.89 -4.61 -3.47
C ALA A 78 -7.48 -5.00 -4.90
N LYS A 79 -6.19 -4.84 -5.24
CA LYS A 79 -5.64 -5.28 -6.54
C LYS A 79 -5.83 -6.78 -6.78
N ARG A 80 -5.49 -7.63 -5.82
CA ARG A 80 -5.68 -9.08 -5.94
C ARG A 80 -7.15 -9.45 -6.16
N ARG A 81 -8.09 -8.76 -5.49
CA ARG A 81 -9.52 -8.99 -5.68
C ARG A 81 -9.96 -8.58 -7.09
N TRP A 82 -9.55 -7.39 -7.53
CA TRP A 82 -9.83 -6.86 -8.87
C TRP A 82 -9.30 -7.76 -9.98
N GLU A 83 -8.07 -8.29 -9.82
CA GLU A 83 -7.45 -9.24 -10.75
C GLU A 83 -8.19 -10.58 -10.79
N LYS A 84 -8.67 -11.05 -9.62
CA LYS A 84 -9.45 -12.29 -9.50
C LYS A 84 -10.81 -12.16 -10.19
N GLU A 85 -11.51 -11.06 -9.95
CA GLU A 85 -12.83 -10.79 -10.56
C GLU A 85 -12.75 -10.70 -12.09
N ARG A 86 -11.66 -10.12 -12.63
CA ARG A 86 -11.43 -10.01 -14.08
C ARG A 86 -10.75 -11.24 -14.68
N ASN A 87 -10.52 -12.29 -13.90
CA ASN A 87 -9.83 -13.51 -14.34
C ASN A 87 -8.45 -13.25 -15.01
N ILE A 88 -7.76 -12.19 -14.59
CA ILE A 88 -6.44 -11.79 -15.12
C ILE A 88 -5.31 -12.59 -14.44
N LEU A 89 -5.61 -13.19 -13.29
CA LEU A 89 -4.63 -13.95 -12.52
C LEU A 89 -4.05 -15.09 -13.36
N ARG A 90 -2.73 -15.04 -13.55
CA ARG A 90 -2.00 -16.17 -14.15
C ARG A 90 -2.25 -17.40 -13.30
N PRO A 91 -2.59 -18.56 -13.90
CA PRO A 91 -2.74 -19.80 -13.17
C PRO A 91 -1.45 -20.08 -12.39
N LYS A 92 -1.59 -20.47 -11.12
CA LYS A 92 -0.44 -20.86 -10.31
C LYS A 92 0.25 -22.03 -11.02
N ARG A 93 1.51 -21.85 -11.42
CA ARG A 93 2.33 -22.96 -11.92
C ARG A 93 2.40 -24.01 -10.82
N SER A 94 2.05 -25.26 -11.14
CA SER A 94 2.31 -26.35 -10.21
C SER A 94 3.81 -26.44 -9.98
N TRP A 95 4.20 -26.67 -8.72
CA TRP A 95 5.56 -27.07 -8.43
C TRP A 95 5.83 -28.38 -9.17
N GLY A 96 6.98 -28.48 -9.85
CA GLY A 96 7.30 -29.66 -10.66
C GLY A 96 7.26 -30.92 -9.79
N TYR A 97 6.66 -31.98 -10.31
CA TYR A 97 6.42 -33.23 -9.57
C TYR A 97 5.48 -33.10 -8.36
N GLY A 98 4.69 -32.03 -8.29
CA GLY A 98 3.64 -31.85 -7.28
C GLY A 98 2.48 -32.84 -7.46
N LYS A 99 1.57 -32.92 -6.48
CA LYS A 99 0.44 -33.88 -6.48
C LYS A 99 -0.46 -33.83 -7.73
N LYS A 100 -0.51 -32.68 -8.42
CA LYS A 100 -1.31 -32.45 -9.63
C LYS A 100 -0.52 -32.63 -10.93
N ASP A 101 0.78 -32.90 -10.83
CA ASP A 101 1.64 -33.15 -11.99
C ASP A 101 1.50 -34.61 -12.42
N ARG A 102 1.65 -34.87 -13.72
CA ARG A 102 1.61 -36.24 -14.27
C ARG A 102 2.81 -37.05 -13.79
N LEU A 103 3.92 -36.38 -13.55
CA LEU A 103 5.18 -36.97 -13.15
C LEU A 103 5.34 -36.86 -11.63
N LYS A 104 5.89 -37.90 -10.99
CA LYS A 104 6.35 -37.86 -9.59
C LYS A 104 7.84 -38.17 -9.52
N LYS A 105 8.56 -37.47 -8.64
CA LYS A 105 9.96 -37.78 -8.32
C LYS A 105 10.00 -38.61 -7.04
N LYS A 106 10.52 -39.83 -7.15
CA LYS A 106 10.73 -40.74 -6.01
C LYS A 106 11.90 -40.25 -5.14
N ILE A 107 12.01 -40.79 -3.92
CA ILE A 107 13.11 -40.48 -2.98
C ILE A 107 14.48 -40.84 -3.57
N ASN A 108 14.55 -41.90 -4.38
CA ASN A 108 15.77 -42.31 -5.10
C ASN A 108 16.13 -41.39 -6.30
N GLY A 109 15.35 -40.33 -6.55
CA GLY A 109 15.60 -39.37 -7.61
C GLY A 109 14.98 -39.70 -8.97
N GLU A 110 14.43 -40.90 -9.15
CA GLU A 110 13.75 -41.31 -10.39
C GLU A 110 12.47 -40.52 -10.61
N VAL A 111 12.24 -40.12 -11.86
CA VAL A 111 10.99 -39.50 -12.31
C VAL A 111 10.16 -40.57 -13.00
N VAL A 112 8.97 -40.84 -12.49
CA VAL A 112 8.03 -41.79 -13.07
C VAL A 112 6.68 -41.12 -13.30
N GLU A 113 5.91 -41.60 -14.28
CA GLU A 113 4.49 -41.27 -14.34
C GLU A 113 3.80 -41.79 -13.08
N ARG A 114 2.85 -41.01 -12.58
CA ARG A 114 2.25 -41.25 -11.27
C ARG A 114 1.44 -42.53 -11.24
#